data_AF-A0A1N7PHT8-F1
#
_entry.id   AF-A0A1N7PHT8-F1
#
_cell.length_a   1.000
_cell.length_b   1.000
_cell.length_c   1.000
_cell.angle_alpha   90.00
_cell.angle_beta   90.00
_cell.angle_gamma   90.00
#
_symmetry.space_group_name_H-M   'P 1'
#
loop_
_entity.id
_entity.type
_entity.pdbx_description
1 polymer ?
#
loop_
_entity_poly.entity_id
_entity_poly.type
_entity_poly.pdbx_seq_one_letter_code
_entity_poly.pdbx_strand_id
1 'polypeptide(L)' 'MKTNFELLQEFLDNTPKEKVLSEWNKTEAMDTIGPPAMEFLKWSENIYRVKNLESPLNSKKINKQENPEYYFGFSFN' A
#
# COMPACT_ATOMS: atom_id res chain seq x y z
N MET A 1 -11.05 3.15 18.98
CA MET A 1 -9.77 3.56 18.35
C MET A 1 -10.08 3.77 16.88
N LYS A 2 -9.72 4.92 16.30
CA LYS A 2 -10.01 5.21 14.88
C LYS A 2 -8.96 4.52 14.01
N THR A 3 -9.39 3.99 12.88
CA THR A 3 -8.53 3.47 11.81
C THR A 3 -7.81 4.62 11.10
N ASN A 4 -6.72 4.32 10.39
CA ASN A 4 -6.03 5.32 9.56
C ASN A 4 -6.96 5.92 8.49
N PHE A 5 -7.93 5.14 8.00
CA PHE A 5 -8.92 5.62 7.05
C PHE A 5 -9.88 6.63 7.69
N GLU A 6 -10.42 6.33 8.88
CA GLU A 6 -11.31 7.24 9.61
C GLU A 6 -10.59 8.54 10.02
N LEU A 7 -9.32 8.47 10.39
CA LEU A 7 -8.50 9.64 10.70
C LEU A 7 -8.25 10.50 9.46
N LEU A 8 -7.98 9.87 8.31
CA LEU A 8 -7.83 10.58 7.04
C LEU A 8 -9.13 11.25 6.63
N GLN A 9 -10.25 10.56 6.76
CA GLN A 9 -11.56 11.08 6.40
C GLN A 9 -11.95 12.27 7.28
N GLU A 10 -11.76 12.16 8.60
CA GLU A 10 -11.97 13.27 9.53
C GLU A 10 -11.07 14.47 9.22
N PHE A 11 -9.80 14.25 8.85
CA PHE A 11 -8.92 15.33 8.44
C PHE A 11 -9.43 16.04 7.17
N LEU A 12 -9.87 15.27 6.17
CA LEU A 12 -10.39 15.83 4.91
C LEU A 12 -11.71 16.59 5.13
N ASP A 13 -12.60 16.09 5.98
CA ASP A 13 -13.88 16.72 6.28
C ASP A 13 -13.73 18.05 7.02
N ASN A 14 -12.68 18.17 7.85
CA ASN A 14 -12.39 19.36 8.63
C ASN A 14 -11.40 20.33 7.96
N THR A 15 -10.89 19.99 6.77
CA THR A 15 -9.89 20.82 6.08
C THR A 15 -10.49 21.46 4.83
N PRO A 16 -10.39 22.80 4.67
CA PRO A 16 -10.83 23.46 3.45
C PRO A 16 -10.15 22.85 2.21
N LYS A 17 -10.95 22.63 1.16
CA LYS A 17 -10.48 21.99 -0.07
C LYS A 17 -9.25 22.69 -0.67
N GLU A 18 -9.21 24.01 -0.60
CA GLU A 18 -8.11 24.84 -1.10
C GLU A 18 -6.80 24.54 -0.36
N LYS A 19 -6.88 24.27 0.94
CA LYS A 19 -5.72 23.90 1.76
C LYS A 19 -5.25 22.48 1.43
N VAL A 20 -6.17 21.54 1.24
CA VAL A 20 -5.83 20.16 0.81
C VAL A 20 -5.09 20.20 -0.52
N LEU A 21 -5.62 20.94 -1.50
CA LEU A 21 -4.99 21.08 -2.82
C LEU A 21 -3.63 21.78 -2.76
N SER A 22 -3.50 22.84 -1.96
CA SER A 22 -2.23 23.54 -1.77
C SER A 22 -1.15 22.62 -1.19
N GLU A 23 -1.47 21.81 -0.18
CA GLU A 23 -0.53 20.84 0.38
C GLU A 23 -0.23 19.71 -0.61
N TRP A 24 -1.23 19.22 -1.35
CA TRP A 24 -1.04 18.19 -2.39
C TRP A 24 -0.11 18.68 -3.51
N ASN A 25 -0.24 19.93 -3.93
CA ASN A 25 0.63 20.48 -4.97
C ASN A 25 2.10 20.56 -4.53
N LYS A 26 2.39 20.66 -3.22
CA LYS A 26 3.78 20.62 -2.72
C LYS A 26 4.43 19.25 -2.91
N THR A 27 3.63 18.19 -3.08
CA THR A 27 4.13 16.83 -3.31
C THR A 27 4.34 16.52 -4.79
N GLU A 28 4.04 17.45 -5.72
CA GLU A 28 4.25 17.27 -7.16
C GLU A 28 5.71 16.89 -7.49
N ALA A 29 6.68 17.42 -6.75
CA ALA A 29 8.09 17.03 -6.90
C ALA A 29 8.35 15.53 -6.63
N MET A 30 7.49 14.89 -5.85
CA MET A 30 7.56 13.47 -5.52
C MET A 30 6.92 12.58 -6.59
N ASP A 31 6.10 13.12 -7.49
CA ASP A 31 5.48 12.33 -8.57
C ASP A 31 6.51 11.75 -9.54
N THR A 32 7.70 12.35 -9.59
CA THR A 32 8.84 11.86 -10.37
C THR A 32 9.73 10.88 -9.60
N ILE A 33 9.49 10.71 -8.30
CA ILE A 33 10.27 9.83 -7.42
C ILE A 33 9.63 8.46 -7.39
N GLY A 34 10.31 7.51 -8.03
CA GLY A 34 9.90 6.10 -8.04
C GLY A 34 9.10 5.74 -9.30
N PRO A 35 8.83 4.43 -9.48
CA PRO A 35 8.02 3.97 -10.59
C PRO A 35 6.57 4.44 -10.43
N PRO A 36 5.88 4.78 -11.53
CA PRO A 36 4.44 5.03 -11.50
C PRO A 36 3.70 3.92 -10.77
N ALA A 37 2.63 4.24 -10.04
CA ALA A 37 1.88 3.26 -9.24
C ALA A 37 1.50 1.99 -10.05
N MET A 38 1.13 2.16 -11.33
CA MET A 38 0.82 1.03 -12.22
C MET A 38 2.03 0.15 -12.54
N GLU A 39 3.22 0.72 -12.65
CA GLU A 39 4.46 -0.04 -12.84
C GLU A 39 4.88 -0.73 -11.55
N PHE A 40 4.75 -0.06 -10.40
CA PHE A 40 4.97 -0.67 -9.09
C PHE A 40 4.04 -1.87 -8.86
N LEU A 41 2.75 -1.73 -9.19
CA LEU A 41 1.78 -2.82 -9.09
C LEU A 41 2.19 -4.01 -9.98
N LYS A 42 2.52 -3.79 -11.25
CA LYS A 42 3.01 -4.85 -12.14
C LYS A 42 4.29 -5.52 -11.61
N TRP A 43 5.21 -4.74 -11.05
CA TRP A 43 6.45 -5.25 -10.49
C TRP A 43 6.20 -6.12 -9.25
N SER A 44 5.35 -5.65 -8.34
CA SER A 44 4.98 -6.38 -7.12
C SER A 44 4.17 -7.65 -7.43
N GLU A 45 3.26 -7.62 -8.40
CA GLU A 45 2.56 -8.80 -8.92
C GLU A 45 3.54 -9.83 -9.49
N ASN A 46 4.50 -9.39 -10.31
CA ASN A 46 5.53 -10.29 -10.84
C ASN A 46 6.40 -10.90 -9.74
N ILE A 47 6.78 -10.14 -8.72
CA ILE A 47 7.51 -10.67 -7.56
C ILE A 47 6.67 -11.70 -6.81
N TYR A 48 5.40 -11.40 -6.56
CA TYR A 48 4.49 -12.34 -5.91
C TYR A 48 4.34 -13.62 -6.74
N ARG A 49 4.20 -13.49 -8.06
CA ARG A 49 4.08 -14.62 -8.99
C ARG A 49 5.35 -15.49 -8.98
N VAL A 50 6.53 -14.90 -9.14
CA VAL A 50 7.81 -15.62 -9.13
C VAL A 50 8.05 -16.31 -7.79
N LYS A 51 7.77 -15.63 -6.67
CA LYS A 51 7.97 -16.22 -5.32
C LYS A 51 7.00 -17.35 -5.00
N ASN A 52 5.78 -17.32 -5.54
CA ASN A 52 4.73 -18.28 -5.17
C ASN A 52 4.42 -19.34 -6.23
N LEU A 53 4.84 -19.18 -7.50
CA LEU A 53 4.51 -20.13 -8.58
C LEU A 53 5.72 -20.88 -9.16
N GLU A 54 6.94 -20.38 -9.00
CA GLU A 54 8.14 -21.04 -9.57
C GLU A 54 8.92 -21.92 -8.57
N SER A 55 8.40 -22.14 -7.36
CA SER A 55 8.97 -23.13 -6.44
C SER A 55 8.00 -24.29 -6.22
N PRO A 56 8.26 -25.49 -6.77
CA PRO A 56 7.43 -26.67 -6.54
C PRO A 56 7.44 -27.18 -5.08
N LEU A 57 8.18 -26.51 -4.18
CA LEU A 57 8.49 -27.02 -2.83
C LEU A 57 8.35 -25.98 -1.69
N ASN A 58 7.93 -24.73 -1.97
CA ASN A 58 7.92 -23.68 -0.94
C ASN A 58 6.53 -23.07 -0.69
N SER A 59 5.52 -23.89 -0.41
CA SER A 59 4.47 -23.48 0.52
C SER A 59 5.06 -23.40 1.94
N LYS A 60 6.04 -22.51 2.16
CA LYS A 60 6.34 -22.07 3.51
C LYS A 60 5.09 -21.36 3.97
N LYS A 61 4.33 -22.01 4.85
CA LYS A 61 3.36 -21.34 5.71
C LYS A 61 4.06 -20.09 6.22
N ILE A 62 3.65 -18.92 5.71
CA ILE A 62 4.15 -17.64 6.20
C ILE A 62 3.77 -17.65 7.67
N ASN A 63 4.77 -17.83 8.53
CA ASN A 63 4.57 -17.95 9.95
C ASN A 63 3.99 -16.60 10.40
N LYS A 64 2.71 -16.58 10.77
CA LYS A 64 1.96 -15.37 11.17
C LYS A 64 2.61 -14.61 12.35
N GLN A 65 3.65 -15.18 12.95
CA GLN A 65 4.29 -14.72 14.17
C GLN A 65 5.51 -13.84 13.93
N GLU A 66 6.18 -13.91 12.78
CA GLU A 66 7.46 -13.20 12.56
C GLU A 66 7.32 -11.80 11.97
N ASN A 67 6.18 -11.45 11.36
CA ASN A 67 6.03 -10.13 10.73
C ASN A 67 4.58 -9.58 10.77
N PRO A 68 4.05 -9.29 11.97
CA PRO A 68 2.68 -8.79 12.13
C PRO A 68 2.47 -7.38 11.54
N GLU A 69 3.53 -6.56 11.41
CA GLU A 69 3.43 -5.16 10.96
C GLU A 69 3.18 -5.01 9.45
N TYR A 70 3.50 -6.02 8.64
CA TYR A 70 3.35 -5.97 7.17
C TYR A 70 2.20 -6.86 6.66
N TYR A 71 1.35 -7.37 7.55
CA TYR A 71 0.17 -8.13 7.18
C TYR A 71 -0.96 -7.17 6.77
N PHE A 72 -1.05 -6.86 5.48
CA PHE A 72 -2.28 -6.32 4.91
C PHE A 72 -3.24 -7.49 4.67
N GLY A 73 -4.26 -7.59 5.52
CA GLY A 73 -5.25 -8.66 5.49
C GLY A 73 -6.09 -8.61 4.22
N PHE A 74 -5.67 -9.35 3.19
CA PHE A 74 -6.58 -9.82 2.15
C PHE A 74 -7.04 -11.22 2.51
N SER A 75 -8.24 -11.29 3.09
CA SER A 75 -8.99 -12.51 3.24
C SER A 75 -9.72 -12.74 1.92
N PHE A 76 -9.27 -13.70 1.11
CA PHE A 76 -10.10 -14.22 0.02
C PHE A 76 -10.97 -15.34 0.61
N ASN A 77 -12.29 -15.12 0.58
CA ASN A 77 -13.29 -16.17 0.80
C ASN A 77 -13.25 -17.18 -0.35
#